data_AF-A0A9N8ZNI5-F1
#
_entry.id   AF-A0A9N8ZNI5-F1
#
_cell.length_a   1.000
_cell.length_b   1.000
_cell.length_c   1.000
_cell.angle_alpha   90.00
_cell.angle_beta   90.00
_cell.angle_gamma   90.00
#
_symmetry.space_group_name_H-M   'P 1'
#
loop_
_entity.id
_entity.type
_entity.pdbx_description
1 polymer ?
#
loop_
_entity_poly.entity_id
_entity_poly.type
_entity_poly.pdbx_seq_one_letter_code
_entity_poly.pdbx_strand_id
1 'polypeptide(L)'
;MESKLINLTSISQKALQAGEKLCHKADNLVKECRNDVENIEIIYPKLRFLWGELGVQVQSVQKLKKIAEKQNGILHEFYSNKEQELSIIIDKLDNTLESLRHKRVDPIIRENAIAIERAMARENNSNFLGDLEKDVEFDLKRKDFEEKVYLFDYVQEQSVQDLKSKTQEEVSAIQQYYITSSKILENVNTQQKQLDEMLLNNNISLEKSGIDFAREKFIALEQEATTMAETLVSLARNYDQVSSALNEEVRVINHIYRASYDEANKLFSELDGFGSSFENISNTIKELEADFEKGSVIVDRLLDELLNLNMAYDHMIVEIDRRHKVKEQHEKLIEDYSNKLEGLYL
;
A
#
# COMPACT_ATOMS: atom_id res chain seq x y z
N MET A 1 -40.79 -13.32 18.09
CA MET A 1 -39.41 -13.04 18.54
C MET A 1 -38.46 -13.19 17.36
N GLU A 2 -38.65 -14.24 16.57
CA GLU A 2 -38.14 -14.46 15.22
C GLU A 2 -37.74 -13.21 14.40
N SER A 3 -38.63 -12.24 14.11
CA SER A 3 -38.23 -11.08 13.28
C SER A 3 -37.13 -10.21 13.89
N LYS A 4 -37.05 -10.13 15.23
CA LYS A 4 -35.96 -9.45 15.94
C LYS A 4 -34.66 -10.25 15.86
N LEU A 5 -34.73 -11.58 15.96
CA LEU A 5 -33.56 -12.46 15.82
C LEU A 5 -33.02 -12.46 14.38
N ILE A 6 -33.89 -12.53 13.36
CA ILE A 6 -33.49 -12.39 11.95
C ILE A 6 -32.78 -11.05 11.71
N ASN A 7 -33.35 -9.96 12.23
CA ASN A 7 -32.72 -8.64 12.11
C ASN A 7 -31.36 -8.59 12.83
N LEU A 8 -31.28 -9.15 14.04
CA LEU A 8 -30.03 -9.22 14.80
C LEU A 8 -28.96 -10.04 14.06
N THR A 9 -29.32 -11.19 13.49
CA THR A 9 -28.42 -12.00 12.65
C THR A 9 -27.94 -11.22 11.44
N SER A 10 -28.83 -10.48 10.76
CA SER A 10 -28.46 -9.64 9.61
C SER A 10 -27.49 -8.51 10.00
N ILE A 11 -27.73 -7.86 11.14
CA ILE A 11 -26.83 -6.81 11.67
C ILE A 11 -25.46 -7.42 12.03
N SER A 12 -25.44 -8.55 12.75
CA SER A 12 -24.20 -9.24 13.11
C SER A 12 -23.42 -9.70 11.88
N GLN A 13 -24.09 -10.22 10.85
CA GLN A 13 -23.46 -10.59 9.58
C GLN A 13 -22.82 -9.40 8.86
N LYS A 14 -23.53 -8.27 8.78
CA LYS A 14 -23.01 -7.04 8.16
C LYS A 14 -21.84 -6.47 8.94
N ALA A 15 -21.91 -6.48 10.26
CA ALA A 15 -20.82 -6.04 11.13
C ALA A 15 -19.59 -6.92 10.92
N LEU A 16 -19.76 -8.24 10.87
CA LEU A 16 -18.67 -9.20 10.62
C LEU A 16 -17.99 -8.94 9.28
N GLN A 17 -18.75 -8.81 8.19
CA GLN A 17 -18.22 -8.51 6.86
C GLN A 17 -17.47 -7.17 6.81
N ALA A 18 -17.95 -6.15 7.52
CA ALA A 18 -17.25 -4.87 7.61
C ALA A 18 -15.94 -5.00 8.41
N GLY A 19 -15.96 -5.74 9.51
CA GLY A 19 -14.80 -6.07 10.32
C GLY A 19 -13.73 -6.82 9.53
N GLU A 20 -14.12 -7.84 8.76
CA GLU A 20 -13.21 -8.61 7.89
C GLU A 20 -12.49 -7.72 6.88
N LYS A 21 -13.24 -6.82 6.21
CA LYS A 21 -12.65 -5.85 5.26
C LYS A 21 -11.65 -4.91 5.91
N LEU A 22 -11.96 -4.41 7.12
CA LEU A 22 -11.07 -3.53 7.86
C LEU A 22 -9.80 -4.26 8.32
N CYS A 23 -9.94 -5.48 8.84
CA CYS A 23 -8.78 -6.29 9.25
C CYS A 23 -7.90 -6.66 8.07
N HIS A 24 -8.49 -7.01 6.92
CA HIS A 24 -7.70 -7.27 5.71
C HIS A 24 -6.92 -6.04 5.24
N LYS A 25 -7.54 -4.84 5.30
CA LYS A 25 -6.85 -3.58 4.99
C LYS A 25 -5.71 -3.30 5.97
N ALA A 26 -5.93 -3.52 7.27
CA ALA A 26 -4.91 -3.33 8.30
C ALA A 26 -3.74 -4.31 8.12
N ASP A 27 -4.01 -5.59 7.81
CA ASP A 27 -2.99 -6.60 7.53
C ASP A 27 -2.11 -6.21 6.33
N ASN A 28 -2.71 -5.71 5.25
CA ASN A 28 -1.95 -5.20 4.10
C ASN A 28 -1.04 -4.03 4.48
N LEU A 29 -1.54 -3.07 5.28
CA LEU A 29 -0.73 -1.94 5.78
C LEU A 29 0.41 -2.41 6.70
N VAL A 30 0.18 -3.40 7.57
CA VAL A 30 1.24 -4.00 8.42
C VAL A 30 2.32 -4.64 7.56
N LYS A 31 1.95 -5.34 6.49
CA LYS A 31 2.90 -5.95 5.56
C LYS A 31 3.73 -4.92 4.80
N GLU A 32 3.09 -3.85 4.31
CA GLU A 32 3.77 -2.72 3.67
C GLU A 32 4.75 -2.05 4.65
N CYS A 33 4.30 -1.72 5.87
CA CYS A 33 5.14 -1.14 6.90
C CYS A 33 6.29 -2.07 7.32
N ARG A 34 6.09 -3.40 7.36
CA ARG A 34 7.16 -4.36 7.63
C ARG A 34 8.26 -4.25 6.57
N ASN A 35 7.88 -4.25 5.30
CA ASN A 35 8.82 -4.10 4.19
C ASN A 35 9.56 -2.76 4.26
N ASP A 36 8.89 -1.67 4.63
CA ASP A 36 9.54 -0.37 4.82
C ASP A 36 10.55 -0.38 5.98
N VAL A 37 10.22 -1.02 7.10
CA VAL A 37 11.13 -1.18 8.24
C VAL A 37 12.35 -2.01 7.85
N GLU A 38 12.17 -3.13 7.15
CA GLU A 38 13.27 -3.95 6.62
C GLU A 38 14.17 -3.14 5.68
N ASN A 39 13.58 -2.33 4.79
CA ASN A 39 14.33 -1.45 3.91
C ASN A 39 15.11 -0.38 4.70
N ILE A 40 14.51 0.21 5.73
CA ILE A 40 15.20 1.15 6.63
C ILE A 40 16.35 0.46 7.35
N GLU A 41 16.16 -0.76 7.86
CA GLU A 41 17.22 -1.55 8.52
C GLU A 41 18.40 -1.86 7.58
N ILE A 42 18.15 -2.03 6.28
CA ILE A 42 19.20 -2.26 5.27
C ILE A 42 19.90 -0.96 4.88
N ILE A 43 19.15 0.14 4.68
CA ILE A 43 19.67 1.41 4.17
C ILE A 43 20.39 2.21 5.27
N TYR A 44 19.86 2.20 6.49
CA TYR A 44 20.36 3.02 7.58
C TYR A 44 21.84 2.76 7.93
N PRO A 45 22.33 1.51 8.08
CA PRO A 45 23.74 1.25 8.33
C PRO A 45 24.63 1.70 7.18
N LYS A 46 24.17 1.59 5.93
CA LYS A 46 24.90 2.05 4.74
C LYS A 46 25.05 3.57 4.74
N LEU A 47 23.97 4.30 5.05
CA LEU A 47 24.02 5.76 5.18
C LEU A 47 24.94 6.18 6.32
N ARG A 48 24.85 5.51 7.48
CA ARG A 48 25.75 5.77 8.61
C ARG A 48 27.21 5.53 8.26
N PHE A 49 27.51 4.46 7.53
CA PHE A 49 28.86 4.17 7.05
C PHE A 49 29.34 5.26 6.09
N LEU A 50 28.55 5.60 5.05
CA LEU A 50 28.90 6.66 4.09
C LEU A 50 29.12 8.00 4.77
N TRP A 51 28.31 8.32 5.79
CA TRP A 51 28.47 9.53 6.58
C TRP A 51 29.77 9.54 7.40
N GLY A 52 30.13 8.40 7.99
CA GLY A 52 31.40 8.22 8.67
C GLY A 52 32.60 8.40 7.73
N GLU A 53 32.55 7.76 6.57
CA GLU A 53 33.58 7.90 5.52
C GLU A 53 33.70 9.33 5.01
N LEU A 54 32.56 10.02 4.82
CA LEU A 54 32.55 11.44 4.46
C LEU A 54 33.25 12.28 5.52
N GLY A 55 32.98 12.03 6.81
CA GLY A 55 33.69 12.68 7.92
C GLY A 55 35.20 12.46 7.89
N VAL A 56 35.66 11.23 7.62
CA VAL A 56 37.09 10.91 7.47
C VAL A 56 37.71 11.64 6.27
N GLN A 57 36.98 11.73 5.15
CA GLN A 57 37.43 12.48 3.97
C GLN A 57 37.55 13.97 4.26
N VAL A 58 36.59 14.58 4.95
CA VAL A 58 36.68 15.98 5.40
C VAL A 58 37.91 16.23 6.27
N GLN A 59 38.16 15.36 7.25
CA GLN A 59 39.36 15.45 8.09
C GLN A 59 40.65 15.32 7.26
N SER A 60 40.64 14.47 6.23
CA SER A 60 41.79 14.28 5.34
C SER A 60 42.04 15.52 4.48
N VAL A 61 40.98 16.12 3.91
CA VAL A 61 41.05 17.38 3.17
C VAL A 61 41.55 18.52 4.07
N GLN A 62 41.08 18.60 5.32
CA GLN A 62 41.57 19.58 6.29
C GLN A 62 43.06 19.42 6.60
N LYS A 63 43.56 18.18 6.69
CA LYS A 63 45.01 17.91 6.86
C LYS A 63 45.79 18.34 5.62
N LEU A 64 45.31 18.00 4.42
CA LEU A 64 45.93 18.40 3.16
C LEU A 64 45.99 19.92 3.01
N LYS A 65 44.90 20.62 3.36
CA LYS A 65 44.86 22.07 3.42
C LYS A 65 45.97 22.63 4.31
N LYS A 66 46.10 22.15 5.55
CA LYS A 66 47.16 22.63 6.48
C LYS A 66 48.57 22.43 5.92
N ILE A 67 48.81 21.29 5.25
CA ILE A 67 50.09 21.02 4.58
C ILE A 67 50.30 21.98 3.42
N ALA A 68 49.29 22.18 2.57
CA ALA A 68 49.34 23.08 1.43
C ALA A 68 49.56 24.54 1.86
N GLU A 69 48.87 25.02 2.91
CA GLU A 69 49.07 26.35 3.49
C GLU A 69 50.52 26.54 3.97
N LYS A 70 51.07 25.54 4.67
CA LYS A 70 52.45 25.57 5.14
C LYS A 70 53.44 25.62 3.97
N GLN A 71 53.28 24.77 2.96
CA GLN A 71 54.17 24.75 1.80
C GLN A 71 54.06 26.03 0.96
N ASN A 72 52.85 26.56 0.79
CA ASN A 72 52.63 27.82 0.09
C ASN A 72 53.27 29.00 0.83
N GLY A 73 53.24 28.99 2.17
CA GLY A 73 53.95 29.96 3.00
C GLY A 73 55.47 29.91 2.81
N ILE A 74 56.06 28.71 2.81
CA ILE A 74 57.50 28.51 2.56
C ILE A 74 57.87 29.01 1.15
N LEU A 75 57.06 28.68 0.14
CA LEU A 75 57.30 29.10 -1.25
C LEU A 75 57.19 30.62 -1.39
N HIS A 76 56.23 31.25 -0.72
CA HIS A 76 56.08 32.71 -0.71
C HIS A 76 57.28 33.41 -0.09
N GLU A 77 57.73 32.94 1.07
CA GLU A 77 58.92 33.47 1.74
C GLU A 77 60.17 33.28 0.88
N PHE A 78 60.35 32.11 0.28
CA PHE A 78 61.45 31.84 -0.65
C PHE A 78 61.43 32.80 -1.86
N TYR A 79 60.26 32.97 -2.49
CA TYR A 79 60.07 33.91 -3.60
C TYR A 79 60.43 35.35 -3.19
N SER A 80 59.87 35.84 -2.08
CA SER A 80 60.11 37.19 -1.58
C SER A 80 61.59 37.44 -1.27
N ASN A 81 62.27 36.46 -0.65
CA ASN A 81 63.70 36.55 -0.35
C ASN A 81 64.52 36.57 -1.63
N LYS A 82 64.19 35.74 -2.62
CA LYS A 82 64.90 35.69 -3.91
C LYS A 82 64.72 36.96 -4.73
N GLU A 83 63.50 37.50 -4.77
CA GLU A 83 63.20 38.77 -5.41
C GLU A 83 63.99 39.93 -4.78
N GLN A 84 64.06 39.98 -3.44
CA GLN A 84 64.85 40.97 -2.73
C GLN A 84 66.36 40.81 -2.98
N GLU A 85 66.90 39.59 -2.87
CA GLU A 85 68.30 39.30 -3.18
C GLU A 85 68.66 39.74 -4.60
N LEU A 86 67.76 39.49 -5.56
CA LEU A 86 67.96 39.87 -6.95
C LEU A 86 67.92 41.37 -7.18
N SER A 87 66.98 42.07 -6.56
CA SER A 87 66.97 43.53 -6.59
C SER A 87 68.29 44.10 -6.09
N ILE A 88 68.80 43.59 -4.97
CA ILE A 88 70.09 44.03 -4.40
C ILE A 88 71.26 43.72 -5.35
N ILE A 89 71.27 42.54 -5.98
CA ILE A 89 72.34 42.16 -6.93
C ILE A 89 72.28 43.02 -8.19
N ILE A 90 71.09 43.25 -8.75
CA ILE A 90 70.89 44.11 -9.92
C ILE A 90 71.35 45.54 -9.60
N ASP A 91 70.95 46.09 -8.46
CA ASP A 91 71.38 47.42 -8.03
C ASP A 91 72.90 47.51 -7.87
N LYS A 92 73.53 46.50 -7.24
CA LYS A 92 75.00 46.44 -7.11
C LYS A 92 75.70 46.33 -8.46
N LEU A 93 75.15 45.52 -9.36
CA LEU A 93 75.67 45.33 -10.71
C LEU A 93 75.59 46.64 -11.49
N ASP A 94 74.45 47.33 -11.44
CA ASP A 94 74.26 48.62 -12.10
C ASP A 94 75.18 49.71 -11.52
N ASN A 95 75.29 49.80 -10.20
CA ASN A 95 76.24 50.73 -9.56
C ASN A 95 77.70 50.42 -9.94
N THR A 96 78.06 49.14 -10.09
CA THR A 96 79.40 48.73 -10.49
C THR A 96 79.67 49.08 -11.96
N LEU A 97 78.74 48.76 -12.86
CA LEU A 97 78.84 49.09 -14.27
C LEU A 97 78.92 50.60 -14.48
N GLU A 98 78.10 51.37 -13.75
CA GLU A 98 78.14 52.82 -13.80
C GLU A 98 79.48 53.37 -13.26
N SER A 99 80.01 52.80 -12.17
CA SER A 99 81.35 53.16 -11.69
C SER A 99 82.45 52.86 -12.72
N LEU A 100 82.35 51.74 -13.45
CA LEU A 100 83.30 51.37 -14.51
C LEU A 100 83.24 52.32 -15.71
N ARG A 101 82.06 52.85 -16.05
CA ARG A 101 81.90 53.88 -17.11
C ARG A 101 82.67 55.16 -16.82
N HIS A 102 82.92 55.46 -15.56
CA HIS A 102 83.63 56.66 -15.13
C HIS A 102 85.13 56.45 -14.90
N LYS A 103 85.62 55.20 -14.92
CA LYS A 103 87.03 54.86 -14.68
C LYS A 103 87.80 54.73 -15.99
N ARG A 104 88.73 55.65 -16.23
CA ARG A 104 89.65 55.60 -17.39
C ARG A 104 90.71 54.51 -17.20
N VAL A 105 91.01 53.81 -18.28
CA VAL A 105 92.11 52.83 -18.32
C VAL A 105 93.43 53.56 -18.44
N ASP A 106 94.45 53.09 -17.71
CA ASP A 106 95.81 53.61 -17.86
C ASP A 106 96.28 53.45 -19.32
N PRO A 107 96.81 54.52 -19.97
CA PRO A 107 97.26 54.47 -21.35
C PRO A 107 98.23 53.31 -21.66
N ILE A 108 99.11 52.96 -20.72
CA ILE A 108 100.11 51.90 -20.91
C ILE A 108 99.43 50.52 -20.99
N ILE A 109 98.45 50.26 -20.11
CA ILE A 109 97.68 49.01 -20.11
C ILE A 109 96.84 48.92 -21.39
N ARG A 110 96.24 50.04 -21.80
CA ARG A 110 95.44 50.13 -23.03
C ARG A 110 96.27 49.83 -24.28
N GLU A 111 97.46 50.41 -24.39
CA GLU A 111 98.40 50.13 -25.49
C GLU A 111 98.80 48.65 -25.54
N ASN A 112 99.10 48.06 -24.38
CA ASN A 112 99.42 46.63 -24.28
C ASN A 112 98.23 45.74 -24.69
N ALA A 113 97.01 46.07 -24.27
CA ALA A 113 95.80 45.33 -24.65
C ALA A 113 95.57 45.37 -26.17
N ILE A 114 95.73 46.54 -26.80
CA ILE A 114 95.65 46.70 -28.25
C ILE A 114 96.75 45.89 -28.96
N ALA A 115 97.97 45.88 -28.41
CA ALA A 115 99.07 45.09 -28.98
C ALA A 115 98.78 43.58 -28.91
N ILE A 116 98.20 43.08 -27.82
CA ILE A 116 97.78 41.69 -27.65
C ILE A 116 96.62 41.33 -28.60
N GLU A 117 95.57 42.14 -28.69
CA GLU A 117 94.47 41.93 -29.65
C GLU A 117 94.99 41.88 -31.09
N ARG A 118 95.93 42.77 -31.46
CA ARG A 118 96.58 42.76 -32.77
C ARG A 118 97.44 41.52 -33.00
N ALA A 119 98.13 41.03 -31.98
CA ALA A 119 98.93 39.80 -32.08
C ALA A 119 98.02 38.57 -32.29
N MET A 120 96.94 38.44 -31.51
CA MET A 120 95.96 37.35 -31.65
C MET A 120 95.25 37.37 -33.01
N ALA A 121 94.91 38.56 -33.52
CA ALA A 121 94.33 38.70 -34.86
C ALA A 121 95.31 38.28 -35.98
N ARG A 122 96.62 38.48 -35.79
CA ARG A 122 97.65 38.03 -36.72
C ARG A 122 97.84 36.51 -36.67
N GLU A 123 97.79 35.91 -35.48
CA GLU A 123 97.97 34.47 -35.29
C GLU A 123 96.82 33.64 -35.90
N ASN A 124 95.58 34.14 -35.78
CA ASN A 124 94.42 33.53 -36.45
C ASN A 124 94.48 33.64 -37.98
N ASN A 125 95.18 34.64 -38.53
CA ASN A 125 95.35 34.80 -39.98
C ASN A 125 96.58 34.05 -40.53
N SER A 126 97.59 33.73 -39.70
CA SER A 126 98.79 33.03 -40.15
C SER A 126 98.61 31.52 -40.39
N ASN A 127 97.50 30.93 -39.94
CA ASN A 127 97.19 29.51 -40.21
C ASN A 127 96.47 29.29 -41.54
N PHE A 128 96.25 30.32 -42.36
CA PHE A 128 95.70 30.22 -43.72
C PHE A 128 96.81 30.29 -44.79
N LEU A 129 97.95 29.62 -44.55
CA LEU A 129 99.04 29.49 -45.52
C LEU A 129 98.85 28.20 -46.32
N GLY A 130 97.88 28.22 -47.23
CA GLY A 130 97.61 27.13 -48.14
C GLY A 130 96.77 27.61 -49.31
N ASP A 131 97.45 28.02 -50.38
CA ASP A 131 96.97 27.96 -51.76
C ASP A 131 95.71 28.79 -52.11
N LEU A 132 95.90 30.00 -52.64
CA LEU A 132 95.53 30.38 -54.02
C LEU A 132 95.55 31.90 -54.19
N GLU A 133 96.28 32.33 -55.21
CA GLU A 133 96.18 33.63 -55.85
C GLU A 133 94.73 33.92 -56.25
N LYS A 134 94.13 34.96 -55.66
CA LYS A 134 93.08 35.76 -56.31
C LYS A 134 92.89 37.09 -55.58
N ASP A 135 93.15 38.15 -56.33
CA ASP A 135 92.93 39.56 -56.01
C ASP A 135 91.48 39.84 -55.59
N VAL A 136 91.15 39.55 -54.34
CA VAL A 136 90.02 40.17 -53.67
C VAL A 136 90.61 41.18 -52.71
N GLU A 137 90.60 42.43 -53.16
CA GLU A 137 90.80 43.63 -52.37
C GLU A 137 89.78 43.61 -51.23
N PHE A 138 90.12 42.86 -50.18
CA PHE A 138 89.39 42.86 -48.92
C PHE A 138 89.64 44.24 -48.35
N ASP A 139 88.69 45.13 -48.67
CA ASP A 139 88.36 46.34 -47.93
C ASP A 139 87.98 45.90 -46.51
N LEU A 140 89.00 45.44 -45.78
CA LEU A 140 89.05 45.34 -44.34
C LEU A 140 88.87 46.77 -43.89
N LYS A 141 87.59 47.18 -43.85
CA LYS A 141 87.10 48.27 -43.05
C LYS A 141 87.88 48.14 -41.76
N ARG A 142 88.85 49.04 -41.59
CA ARG A 142 89.38 49.39 -40.29
C ARG A 142 88.11 49.71 -39.52
N LYS A 143 87.54 48.72 -38.85
CA LYS A 143 86.63 48.95 -37.75
C LYS A 143 87.49 49.87 -36.91
N ASP A 144 87.15 51.15 -36.96
CA ASP A 144 87.73 52.14 -36.08
C ASP A 144 87.75 51.44 -34.73
N PHE A 145 88.96 51.13 -34.25
CA PHE A 145 89.12 50.62 -32.91
C PHE A 145 88.71 51.80 -32.06
N GLU A 146 87.39 51.95 -31.87
CA GLU A 146 86.79 52.93 -30.99
C GLU A 146 87.61 52.83 -29.72
N GLU A 147 88.26 53.95 -29.42
CA GLU A 147 89.32 53.97 -28.44
C GLU A 147 88.69 53.52 -27.11
N LYS A 148 89.00 52.30 -26.66
CA LYS A 148 88.49 51.74 -25.41
C LYS A 148 89.13 52.52 -24.26
N VAL A 149 88.54 53.68 -23.93
CA VAL A 149 89.07 54.67 -22.98
C VAL A 149 88.67 54.31 -21.55
N TYR A 150 87.54 53.65 -21.36
CA TYR A 150 86.98 53.33 -20.06
C TYR A 150 87.02 51.83 -19.79
N LEU A 151 87.10 51.45 -18.51
CA LEU A 151 87.07 50.03 -18.13
C LEU A 151 85.78 49.34 -18.57
N PHE A 152 84.67 50.08 -18.68
CA PHE A 152 83.39 49.57 -19.18
C PHE A 152 83.47 49.06 -20.62
N ASP A 153 84.34 49.63 -21.47
CA ASP A 153 84.47 49.23 -22.89
C ASP A 153 85.03 47.81 -23.07
N TYR A 154 85.57 47.23 -21.99
CA TYR A 154 86.05 45.85 -21.93
C TYR A 154 85.00 44.87 -21.36
N VAL A 155 83.87 45.37 -20.86
CA VAL A 155 82.76 44.54 -20.35
C VAL A 155 81.83 44.19 -21.51
N GLN A 156 81.49 42.92 -21.66
CA GLN A 156 80.48 42.47 -22.61
C GLN A 156 79.08 42.80 -22.05
N GLU A 157 78.56 43.97 -22.39
CA GLU A 157 77.23 44.43 -21.96
C GLU A 157 76.13 43.40 -22.25
N GLN A 158 76.22 42.72 -23.39
CA GLN A 158 75.28 41.67 -23.77
C GLN A 158 75.22 40.54 -22.73
N SER A 159 76.35 40.04 -22.25
CA SER A 159 76.38 38.94 -21.27
C SER A 159 75.77 39.35 -19.92
N VAL A 160 75.91 40.61 -19.53
CA VAL A 160 75.28 41.17 -18.33
C VAL A 160 73.76 41.25 -18.53
N GLN A 161 73.30 41.73 -19.68
CA GLN A 161 71.88 41.80 -20.01
C GLN A 161 71.24 40.40 -20.12
N ASP A 162 71.96 39.43 -20.70
CA ASP A 162 71.52 38.04 -20.78
C ASP A 162 71.39 37.44 -19.38
N LEU A 163 72.34 37.71 -18.48
CA LEU A 163 72.27 37.25 -17.09
C LEU A 163 71.06 37.87 -16.37
N LYS A 164 70.86 39.20 -16.47
CA LYS A 164 69.70 39.88 -15.88
C LYS A 164 68.38 39.31 -16.41
N SER A 165 68.28 39.14 -17.72
CA SER A 165 67.08 38.60 -18.38
C SER A 165 66.80 37.18 -17.90
N LYS A 166 67.81 36.31 -17.89
CA LYS A 166 67.68 34.94 -17.41
C LYS A 166 67.26 34.89 -15.95
N THR A 167 67.81 35.73 -15.09
CA THR A 167 67.41 35.71 -13.68
C THR A 167 66.01 36.27 -13.45
N GLN A 168 65.59 37.27 -14.24
CA GLN A 168 64.21 37.76 -14.23
C GLN A 168 63.21 36.68 -14.70
N GLU A 169 63.57 35.89 -15.71
CA GLU A 169 62.78 34.74 -16.17
C GLU A 169 62.63 33.69 -15.06
N GLU A 170 63.71 33.35 -14.36
CA GLU A 170 63.68 32.39 -13.24
C GLU A 170 62.78 32.88 -12.08
N VAL A 171 62.85 34.17 -11.72
CA VAL A 171 61.94 34.77 -10.73
C VAL A 171 60.49 34.71 -11.19
N SER A 172 60.24 35.05 -12.45
CA SER A 172 58.90 34.99 -13.05
C SER A 172 58.33 33.57 -13.03
N ALA A 173 59.17 32.56 -13.27
CA ALA A 173 58.78 31.15 -13.16
C ALA A 173 58.41 30.77 -11.71
N ILE A 174 59.20 31.19 -10.72
CA ILE A 174 58.90 30.96 -9.28
C ILE A 174 57.57 31.64 -8.90
N GLN A 175 57.34 32.88 -9.37
CA GLN A 175 56.10 33.61 -9.15
C GLN A 175 54.90 32.86 -9.74
N GLN A 176 55.03 32.31 -10.94
CA GLN A 176 53.97 31.49 -11.56
C GLN A 176 53.67 30.22 -10.76
N TYR A 177 54.70 29.54 -10.22
CA TYR A 177 54.50 28.40 -9.33
C TYR A 177 53.76 28.79 -8.05
N TYR A 178 54.09 29.94 -7.45
CA TYR A 178 53.39 30.46 -6.27
C TYR A 178 51.92 30.79 -6.57
N ILE A 179 51.62 31.44 -7.69
CA ILE A 179 50.24 31.76 -8.11
C ILE A 179 49.44 30.47 -8.32
N THR A 180 50.04 29.49 -9.00
CA THR A 180 49.40 28.18 -9.27
C THR A 180 49.12 27.43 -7.97
N SER A 181 50.08 27.39 -7.06
CA SER A 181 49.95 26.80 -5.71
C SER A 181 48.82 27.47 -4.92
N SER A 182 48.76 28.81 -4.93
CA SER A 182 47.72 29.58 -4.25
C SER A 182 46.32 29.31 -4.80
N LYS A 183 46.18 29.15 -6.13
CA LYS A 183 44.91 28.77 -6.76
C LYS A 183 44.45 27.36 -6.38
N ILE A 184 45.38 26.40 -6.28
CA ILE A 184 45.08 25.05 -5.80
C ILE A 184 44.57 25.10 -4.35
N LEU A 185 45.22 25.90 -3.50
CA LEU A 185 44.80 26.08 -2.11
C LEU A 185 43.39 26.70 -1.99
N GLU A 186 43.07 27.70 -2.81
CA GLU A 186 41.72 28.29 -2.87
C GLU A 186 40.66 27.26 -3.28
N ASN A 187 40.97 26.40 -4.25
CA ASN A 187 40.09 25.31 -4.66
C ASN A 187 39.86 24.30 -3.52
N VAL A 188 40.93 23.87 -2.84
CA VAL A 188 40.83 22.97 -1.66
C VAL A 188 39.98 23.61 -0.56
N ASN A 189 40.14 24.92 -0.32
CA ASN A 189 39.31 25.66 0.64
C ASN A 189 37.83 25.67 0.26
N THR A 190 37.53 25.86 -1.02
CA THR A 190 36.16 25.85 -1.53
C THR A 190 35.52 24.47 -1.39
N GLN A 191 36.25 23.41 -1.78
CA GLN A 191 35.80 22.03 -1.62
C GLN A 191 35.58 21.65 -0.15
N GLN A 192 36.47 22.10 0.75
CA GLN A 192 36.31 21.87 2.19
C GLN A 192 35.02 22.51 2.71
N LYS A 193 34.75 23.78 2.35
CA LYS A 193 33.52 24.47 2.76
C LYS A 193 32.27 23.76 2.24
N GLN A 194 32.27 23.32 0.99
CA GLN A 194 31.16 22.56 0.42
C GLN A 194 30.90 21.26 1.19
N LEU A 195 31.96 20.54 1.57
CA LEU A 195 31.81 19.31 2.36
C LEU A 195 31.32 19.61 3.80
N ASP A 196 31.83 20.67 4.43
CA ASP A 196 31.39 21.10 5.76
C ASP A 196 29.91 21.52 5.73
N GLU A 197 29.46 22.23 4.69
CA GLU A 197 28.05 22.58 4.46
C GLU A 197 27.18 21.35 4.20
N MET A 198 27.66 20.37 3.42
CA MET A 198 26.95 19.10 3.22
C MET A 198 26.79 18.32 4.53
N LEU A 199 27.80 18.34 5.41
CA LEU A 199 27.72 17.73 6.73
C LEU A 199 26.72 18.45 7.65
N LEU A 200 26.73 19.78 7.65
CA LEU A 200 25.83 20.58 8.50
C LEU A 200 24.37 20.51 8.03
N ASN A 201 24.11 20.60 6.73
CA ASN A 201 22.76 20.63 6.18
C ASN A 201 22.08 19.26 6.21
N ASN A 202 22.85 18.17 6.18
CA ASN A 202 22.32 16.81 6.25
C ASN A 202 22.47 16.20 7.66
N ASN A 203 22.47 17.03 8.71
CA ASN A 203 22.31 16.61 10.11
C ASN A 203 20.89 16.05 10.34
N ILE A 204 20.53 15.01 9.58
CA ILE A 204 19.58 14.02 10.06
C ILE A 204 20.25 13.49 11.32
N SER A 205 19.68 13.80 12.49
CA SER A 205 20.16 13.27 13.76
C SER A 205 20.03 11.74 13.72
N LEU A 206 21.06 11.10 13.19
CA LEU A 206 21.26 9.64 13.17
C LEU A 206 21.57 9.12 14.60
N GLU A 207 21.50 10.00 15.61
CA GLU A 207 21.78 9.70 17.01
C GLU A 207 20.59 9.00 17.70
N LYS A 208 19.35 9.33 17.33
CA LYS A 208 18.20 8.45 17.60
C LYS A 208 18.06 7.51 16.42
N SER A 209 18.65 6.32 16.57
CA SER A 209 18.57 5.19 15.64
C SER A 209 17.23 5.21 14.90
N GLY A 210 17.24 5.63 13.63
CA GLY A 210 16.02 5.62 12.80
C GLY A 210 15.40 4.22 12.75
N ILE A 211 16.23 3.20 12.98
CA ILE A 211 15.84 1.80 13.20
C ILE A 211 15.01 1.65 14.47
N ASP A 212 15.39 2.25 15.60
CA ASP A 212 14.65 2.14 16.85
C ASP A 212 13.27 2.79 16.71
N PHE A 213 13.18 3.97 16.09
CA PHE A 213 11.90 4.60 15.77
C PHE A 213 11.06 3.72 14.84
N ALA A 214 11.64 3.20 13.76
CA ALA A 214 10.93 2.33 12.82
C ALA A 214 10.42 1.05 13.51
N ARG A 215 11.24 0.41 14.35
CA ARG A 215 10.88 -0.77 15.15
C ARG A 215 9.79 -0.47 16.16
N GLU A 216 9.90 0.62 16.93
CA GLU A 216 8.87 1.02 17.90
C GLU A 216 7.52 1.23 17.21
N LYS A 217 7.51 1.91 16.06
CA LYS A 217 6.29 2.13 15.27
C LYS A 217 5.75 0.84 14.67
N PHE A 218 6.62 -0.05 14.20
CA PHE A 218 6.22 -1.36 13.71
C PHE A 218 5.57 -2.21 14.81
N ILE A 219 6.18 -2.27 16.00
CA ILE A 219 5.64 -2.99 17.16
C ILE A 219 4.27 -2.45 17.56
N ALA A 220 4.11 -1.12 17.61
CA ALA A 220 2.81 -0.51 17.92
C ALA A 220 1.74 -0.87 16.87
N LEU A 221 2.11 -0.93 15.59
CA LEU A 221 1.21 -1.31 14.51
C LEU A 221 0.83 -2.80 14.57
N GLU A 222 1.79 -3.68 14.88
CA GLU A 222 1.55 -5.12 15.05
C GLU A 222 0.65 -5.41 16.26
N GLN A 223 0.82 -4.66 17.35
CA GLN A 223 -0.09 -4.69 18.51
C GLN A 223 -1.51 -4.28 18.13
N GLU A 224 -1.68 -3.16 17.43
CA GLU A 224 -2.99 -2.69 16.98
C GLU A 224 -3.67 -3.71 16.03
N ALA A 225 -2.91 -4.29 15.09
CA ALA A 225 -3.40 -5.33 14.21
C ALA A 225 -3.84 -6.59 14.98
N THR A 226 -3.12 -6.94 16.04
CA THR A 226 -3.49 -8.05 16.95
C THR A 226 -4.80 -7.75 17.67
N THR A 227 -4.97 -6.54 18.22
CA THR A 227 -6.21 -6.11 18.87
C THR A 227 -7.40 -6.07 17.89
N MET A 228 -7.17 -5.67 16.64
CA MET A 228 -8.19 -5.74 15.58
C MET A 228 -8.60 -7.20 15.29
N ALA A 229 -7.64 -8.12 15.19
CA ALA A 229 -7.92 -9.54 14.98
C ALA A 229 -8.72 -10.16 16.14
N GLU A 230 -8.38 -9.83 17.40
CA GLU A 230 -9.14 -10.27 18.58
C GLU A 230 -10.58 -9.75 18.58
N THR A 231 -10.78 -8.50 18.17
CA THR A 231 -12.10 -7.89 18.01
C THR A 231 -12.92 -8.61 16.93
N LEU A 232 -12.28 -8.97 15.80
CA LEU A 232 -12.93 -9.72 14.73
C LEU A 232 -13.35 -11.12 15.18
N VAL A 233 -12.49 -11.82 15.94
CA VAL A 233 -12.82 -13.13 16.54
C VAL A 233 -14.01 -13.02 17.49
N SER A 234 -14.06 -11.95 18.28
CA SER A 234 -15.19 -11.69 19.20
C SER A 234 -16.49 -11.44 18.43
N LEU A 235 -16.41 -10.72 17.31
CA LEU A 235 -17.57 -10.45 16.44
C LEU A 235 -18.06 -11.70 15.72
N ALA A 236 -17.15 -12.56 15.24
CA ALA A 236 -17.48 -13.85 14.65
C ALA A 236 -18.19 -14.76 15.66
N ARG A 237 -17.68 -14.84 16.89
CA ARG A 237 -18.34 -15.60 17.98
C ARG A 237 -19.73 -15.07 18.29
N ASN A 238 -19.93 -13.74 18.30
CA ASN A 238 -21.25 -13.16 18.51
C ASN A 238 -22.23 -13.56 17.40
N TYR A 239 -21.79 -13.49 16.13
CA TYR A 239 -22.59 -13.94 15.00
C TYR A 239 -22.96 -15.42 15.12
N ASP A 240 -22.02 -16.30 15.48
CA ASP A 240 -22.28 -17.73 15.68
C ASP A 240 -23.30 -17.97 16.79
N GLN A 241 -23.21 -17.24 17.90
CA GLN A 241 -24.18 -17.33 19.01
C GLN A 241 -25.58 -16.89 18.58
N VAL A 242 -25.70 -15.75 17.88
CA VAL A 242 -27.00 -15.23 17.41
C VAL A 242 -27.59 -16.16 16.35
N SER A 243 -26.77 -16.69 15.44
CA SER A 243 -27.17 -17.67 14.44
C SER A 243 -27.64 -18.99 15.07
N SER A 244 -26.92 -19.50 16.08
CA SER A 244 -27.32 -20.69 16.82
C SER A 244 -28.65 -20.48 17.56
N ALA A 245 -28.86 -19.31 18.16
CA ALA A 245 -30.11 -18.98 18.84
C ALA A 245 -31.30 -18.94 17.86
N LEU A 246 -31.10 -18.35 16.67
CA LEU A 246 -32.11 -18.33 15.61
C LEU A 246 -32.43 -19.75 15.12
N ASN A 247 -31.41 -20.59 14.89
CA ASN A 247 -31.61 -21.97 14.46
C ASN A 247 -32.38 -22.80 15.50
N GLU A 248 -32.12 -22.58 16.79
CA GLU A 248 -32.85 -23.27 17.85
C GLU A 248 -34.31 -22.80 17.94
N GLU A 249 -34.59 -21.49 17.81
CA GLU A 249 -35.97 -20.98 17.77
C GLU A 249 -36.74 -21.59 16.58
N VAL A 250 -36.13 -21.61 15.38
CA VAL A 250 -36.70 -22.24 14.18
C VAL A 250 -36.93 -23.74 14.40
N ARG A 251 -36.01 -24.44 15.07
CA ARG A 251 -36.15 -25.87 15.39
C ARG A 251 -37.34 -26.13 16.31
N VAL A 252 -37.50 -25.31 17.36
CA VAL A 252 -38.64 -25.40 18.30
C VAL A 252 -39.95 -25.13 17.57
N ILE A 253 -40.01 -24.09 16.74
CA ILE A 253 -41.21 -23.77 15.94
C ILE A 253 -41.57 -24.92 15.00
N ASN A 254 -40.59 -25.48 14.27
CA ASN A 254 -40.81 -26.65 13.41
C ASN A 254 -41.29 -27.87 14.18
N HIS A 255 -40.78 -28.09 15.40
CA HIS A 255 -41.23 -29.18 16.25
C HIS A 255 -42.69 -29.01 16.68
N ILE A 256 -43.09 -27.79 17.06
CA ILE A 256 -44.48 -27.46 17.39
C ILE A 256 -45.39 -27.68 16.17
N TYR A 257 -45.01 -27.16 14.99
CA TYR A 257 -45.80 -27.37 13.78
C TYR A 257 -45.97 -28.85 13.43
N ARG A 258 -44.89 -29.63 13.56
CA ARG A 258 -44.96 -31.07 13.32
C ARG A 258 -45.86 -31.77 14.34
N ALA A 259 -45.74 -31.44 15.63
CA ALA A 259 -46.61 -32.00 16.67
C ALA A 259 -48.09 -31.63 16.44
N SER A 260 -48.39 -30.37 16.10
CA SER A 260 -49.74 -29.92 15.76
C SER A 260 -50.28 -30.59 14.49
N TYR A 261 -49.42 -30.81 13.49
CA TYR A 261 -49.78 -31.55 12.26
C TYR A 261 -50.07 -33.02 12.54
N ASP A 262 -49.25 -33.67 13.36
CA ASP A 262 -49.45 -35.07 13.77
C ASP A 262 -50.75 -35.22 14.59
N GLU A 263 -51.04 -34.27 15.48
CA GLU A 263 -52.29 -34.24 16.24
C GLU A 263 -53.51 -33.97 15.35
N ALA A 264 -53.40 -33.06 14.37
CA ALA A 264 -54.44 -32.86 13.37
C ALA A 264 -54.69 -34.13 12.54
N ASN A 265 -53.63 -34.84 12.11
CA ASN A 265 -53.77 -36.11 11.39
C ASN A 265 -54.42 -37.20 12.25
N LYS A 266 -54.12 -37.22 13.55
CA LYS A 266 -54.77 -38.13 14.49
C LYS A 266 -56.26 -37.82 14.59
N LEU A 267 -56.64 -36.55 14.73
CA LEU A 267 -58.04 -36.12 14.72
C LEU A 267 -58.74 -36.49 13.40
N PHE A 268 -58.08 -36.28 12.25
CA PHE A 268 -58.64 -36.70 10.96
C PHE A 268 -58.82 -38.22 10.87
N SER A 269 -57.87 -39.00 11.38
CA SER A 269 -57.98 -40.46 11.42
C SER A 269 -59.11 -40.93 12.35
N GLU A 270 -59.31 -40.25 13.48
CA GLU A 270 -60.46 -40.49 14.38
C GLU A 270 -61.79 -40.11 13.70
N LEU A 271 -61.81 -39.04 12.91
CA LEU A 271 -62.98 -38.61 12.13
C LEU A 271 -63.33 -39.61 11.02
N ASP A 272 -62.33 -40.16 10.33
CA ASP A 272 -62.52 -41.24 9.36
C ASP A 272 -63.10 -42.49 10.04
N GLY A 273 -62.65 -42.81 11.26
CA GLY A 273 -63.27 -43.81 12.12
C GLY A 273 -64.74 -43.50 12.44
N PHE A 274 -65.07 -42.23 12.69
CA PHE A 274 -66.45 -41.76 12.87
C PHE A 274 -67.29 -41.97 11.61
N GLY A 275 -66.70 -41.78 10.42
CA GLY A 275 -67.33 -42.09 9.13
C GLY A 275 -67.80 -43.54 9.04
N SER A 276 -66.96 -44.49 9.46
CA SER A 276 -67.34 -45.91 9.50
C SER A 276 -68.44 -46.23 10.53
N SER A 277 -68.47 -45.50 11.66
CA SER A 277 -69.57 -45.59 12.62
C SER A 277 -70.88 -45.01 12.06
N PHE A 278 -70.80 -43.96 11.26
CA PHE A 278 -71.95 -43.36 10.60
C PHE A 278 -72.51 -44.26 9.50
N GLU A 279 -71.63 -44.97 8.79
CA GLU A 279 -72.01 -45.99 7.82
C GLU A 279 -72.76 -47.16 8.49
N ASN A 280 -72.32 -47.59 9.67
CA ASN A 280 -73.06 -48.56 10.48
C ASN A 280 -74.44 -48.05 10.91
N ILE A 281 -74.56 -46.81 11.39
CA ILE A 281 -75.85 -46.20 11.73
C ILE A 281 -76.75 -46.09 10.49
N SER A 282 -76.20 -45.71 9.34
CA SER A 282 -76.95 -45.66 8.08
C SER A 282 -77.49 -47.04 7.69
N ASN A 283 -76.71 -48.11 7.91
CA ASN A 283 -77.16 -49.47 7.68
C ASN A 283 -78.26 -49.88 8.69
N THR A 284 -78.16 -49.50 9.96
CA THR A 284 -79.21 -49.75 10.97
C THR A 284 -80.51 -49.00 10.65
N ILE A 285 -80.42 -47.77 10.14
CA ILE A 285 -81.59 -47.00 9.70
C ILE A 285 -82.26 -47.68 8.51
N LYS A 286 -81.49 -48.18 7.53
CA LYS A 286 -82.04 -48.95 6.41
C LYS A 286 -82.73 -50.24 6.85
N GLU A 287 -82.19 -50.94 7.85
CA GLU A 287 -82.84 -52.12 8.45
C GLU A 287 -84.16 -51.76 9.14
N LEU A 288 -84.19 -50.66 9.90
CA LEU A 288 -85.40 -50.14 10.55
C LEU A 288 -86.47 -49.72 9.54
N GLU A 289 -86.07 -49.10 8.43
CA GLU A 289 -86.96 -48.69 7.34
C GLU A 289 -87.60 -49.92 6.69
N ALA A 290 -86.82 -50.99 6.45
CA ALA A 290 -87.31 -52.26 5.94
C ALA A 290 -88.28 -52.97 6.90
N ASP A 291 -88.09 -52.84 8.21
CA ASP A 291 -89.01 -53.39 9.21
C ASP A 291 -90.30 -52.56 9.36
N PHE A 292 -90.22 -51.25 9.13
CA PHE A 292 -91.39 -50.38 9.08
C PHE A 292 -92.29 -50.70 7.87
N GLU A 293 -91.68 -51.00 6.72
CA GLU A 293 -92.39 -51.41 5.51
C GLU A 293 -93.16 -52.72 5.72
N LYS A 294 -92.57 -53.69 6.45
CA LYS A 294 -93.27 -54.92 6.86
C LYS A 294 -94.44 -54.65 7.83
N GLY A 295 -94.28 -53.68 8.73
CA GLY A 295 -95.33 -53.26 9.66
C GLY A 295 -96.53 -52.63 8.94
N SER A 296 -96.28 -51.84 7.89
CA SER A 296 -97.31 -51.21 7.06
C SER A 296 -98.25 -52.25 6.41
N VAL A 297 -97.68 -53.32 5.87
CA VAL A 297 -98.45 -54.40 5.21
C VAL A 297 -99.40 -55.13 6.17
N ILE A 298 -99.04 -55.23 7.46
CA ILE A 298 -99.87 -55.88 8.48
C ILE A 298 -101.06 -54.99 8.87
N VAL A 299 -100.86 -53.67 8.91
CA VAL A 299 -101.90 -52.69 9.24
C VAL A 299 -102.95 -52.60 8.13
N ASP A 300 -102.52 -52.61 6.86
CA ASP A 300 -103.44 -52.62 5.71
C ASP A 300 -104.34 -53.87 5.73
N ARG A 301 -103.78 -55.04 6.11
CA ARG A 301 -104.54 -56.28 6.22
C ARG A 301 -105.61 -56.25 7.33
N LEU A 302 -105.32 -55.60 8.45
CA LEU A 302 -106.26 -55.45 9.57
C LEU A 302 -107.39 -54.45 9.25
N LEU A 303 -107.09 -53.43 8.46
CA LEU A 303 -108.09 -52.48 7.95
C LEU A 303 -109.10 -53.15 7.02
N ASP A 304 -108.65 -54.05 6.13
CA ASP A 304 -109.54 -54.84 5.26
C ASP A 304 -110.43 -55.83 6.06
N GLU A 305 -109.90 -56.43 7.13
CA GLU A 305 -110.66 -57.32 8.02
C GLU A 305 -111.74 -56.55 8.81
N LEU A 306 -111.46 -55.32 9.25
CA LEU A 306 -112.43 -54.44 9.93
C LEU A 306 -113.51 -53.87 9.00
N LEU A 307 -113.15 -53.55 7.74
CA LEU A 307 -114.12 -53.08 6.75
C LEU A 307 -115.16 -54.18 6.43
N ASN A 308 -114.71 -55.44 6.33
CA ASN A 308 -115.58 -56.60 6.13
C ASN A 308 -116.49 -56.88 7.32
N LEU A 309 -116.02 -56.65 8.56
CA LEU A 309 -116.85 -56.80 9.76
C LEU A 309 -117.97 -55.75 9.82
N ASN A 310 -117.69 -54.52 9.39
CA ASN A 310 -118.68 -53.46 9.34
C ASN A 310 -119.79 -53.75 8.32
N MET A 311 -119.44 -54.26 7.13
CA MET A 311 -120.44 -54.70 6.14
C MET A 311 -121.29 -55.88 6.65
N ALA A 312 -120.68 -56.83 7.38
CA ALA A 312 -121.41 -57.96 7.96
C ALA A 312 -122.42 -57.53 9.04
N TYR A 313 -122.11 -56.47 9.79
CA TYR A 313 -123.01 -55.89 10.80
C TYR A 313 -124.22 -55.19 10.16
N ASP A 314 -124.02 -54.43 9.10
CA ASP A 314 -125.11 -53.78 8.35
C ASP A 314 -126.06 -54.82 7.73
N HIS A 315 -125.51 -55.90 7.16
CA HIS A 315 -126.31 -57.03 6.66
C HIS A 315 -127.12 -57.72 7.78
N MET A 316 -126.57 -57.82 8.99
CA MET A 316 -127.27 -58.40 10.13
C MET A 316 -128.44 -57.53 10.60
N ILE A 317 -128.28 -56.20 10.63
CA ILE A 317 -129.37 -55.27 10.99
C ILE A 317 -130.51 -55.37 9.98
N VAL A 318 -130.21 -55.39 8.68
CA VAL A 318 -131.22 -55.55 7.61
C VAL A 318 -131.96 -56.89 7.77
N GLU A 319 -131.25 -57.98 8.09
CA GLU A 319 -131.87 -59.30 8.27
C GLU A 319 -132.71 -59.40 9.54
N ILE A 320 -132.34 -58.72 10.64
CA ILE A 320 -133.17 -58.62 11.85
C ILE A 320 -134.48 -57.89 11.54
N ASP A 321 -134.41 -56.75 10.84
CA ASP A 321 -135.60 -55.98 10.46
C ASP A 321 -136.51 -56.77 9.50
N ARG A 322 -135.92 -57.52 8.56
CA ARG A 322 -136.64 -58.45 7.69
C ARG A 322 -137.37 -59.53 8.49
N ARG A 323 -136.72 -60.14 9.48
CA ARG A 323 -137.32 -61.19 10.34
C ARG A 323 -138.43 -60.65 11.22
N HIS A 324 -138.31 -59.43 11.74
CA HIS A 324 -139.40 -58.77 12.48
C HIS A 324 -140.61 -58.51 11.60
N LYS A 325 -140.42 -57.97 10.38
CA LYS A 325 -141.52 -57.79 9.41
C LYS A 325 -142.22 -59.11 9.05
N VAL A 326 -141.46 -60.20 8.87
CA VAL A 326 -142.04 -61.53 8.62
C VAL A 326 -142.82 -62.05 9.82
N LYS A 327 -142.31 -61.84 11.05
CA LYS A 327 -143.01 -62.21 12.28
C LYS A 327 -144.32 -61.44 12.45
N GLU A 328 -144.30 -60.13 12.22
CA GLU A 328 -145.48 -59.26 12.27
C GLU A 328 -146.51 -59.65 11.21
N GLN A 329 -146.06 -60.01 9.99
CA GLN A 329 -146.92 -60.57 8.95
C GLN A 329 -147.55 -61.91 9.38
N HIS A 330 -146.80 -62.81 10.01
CA HIS A 330 -147.33 -64.07 10.53
C HIS A 330 -148.31 -63.86 11.69
N GLU A 331 -148.01 -62.94 12.62
CA GLU A 331 -148.89 -62.60 13.74
C GLU A 331 -150.21 -62.01 13.24
N LYS A 332 -150.16 -61.09 12.27
CA LYS A 332 -151.34 -60.54 11.61
C LYS A 332 -152.15 -61.60 10.88
N LEU A 333 -151.48 -62.55 10.23
CA LEU A 333 -152.15 -63.69 9.57
C LEU A 333 -152.86 -64.58 10.60
N ILE A 334 -152.19 -64.88 11.72
CA ILE A 334 -152.74 -65.68 12.84
C ILE A 334 -153.95 -64.97 13.46
N GLU A 335 -153.88 -63.66 13.63
CA GLU A 335 -154.98 -62.83 14.13
C GLU A 335 -156.16 -62.82 13.14
N ASP A 336 -155.90 -62.64 11.84
CA ASP A 336 -156.91 -62.73 10.78
C ASP A 336 -157.57 -64.13 10.74
N TYR A 337 -156.81 -65.20 10.93
CA TYR A 337 -157.33 -66.56 11.01
C TYR A 337 -158.11 -66.82 12.30
N SER A 338 -157.66 -66.30 13.44
CA SER A 338 -158.38 -66.40 14.72
C SER A 338 -159.70 -65.66 14.67
N ASN A 339 -159.71 -64.43 14.12
CA ASN A 339 -160.92 -63.63 13.90
C ASN A 339 -161.91 -64.34 12.95
N LYS A 340 -161.41 -65.00 11.90
CA LYS A 340 -162.25 -65.83 11.00
C LYS A 340 -162.80 -67.08 11.70
N LEU A 341 -162.06 -67.68 12.62
CA LEU A 341 -162.49 -68.85 13.40
C LEU A 341 -163.52 -68.50 14.47
N GLU A 342 -163.35 -67.37 15.18
CA GLU A 342 -164.36 -66.88 16.14
C GLU A 342 -165.66 -66.49 15.44
N GLY A 343 -165.59 -65.90 14.23
CA GLY A 343 -166.76 -65.59 13.42
C GLY A 343 -167.56 -66.80 12.92
N LEU A 344 -167.02 -68.03 13.01
CA LEU A 344 -167.73 -69.26 12.67
C LEU A 344 -168.45 -69.90 13.87
N TYR A 345 -168.26 -69.38 15.09
CA TYR A 345 -168.85 -69.89 16.34
C TYR A 345 -170.03 -69.05 16.89
N LEU A 346 -170.50 -68.05 16.13
CA LEU A 346 -171.71 -67.26 16.35
C LEU A 346 -172.70 -67.51 15.19
#